data_AF-A0A0M3HHH9-F1
#
_entry.id   AF-A0A0M3HHH9-F1
#
_cell.length_a   1.000
_cell.length_b   1.000
_cell.length_c   1.000
_cell.angle_alpha   90.00
_cell.angle_beta   90.00
_cell.angle_gamma   90.00
#
_symmetry.space_group_name_H-M   'P 1'
#
loop_
_entity.id
_entity.type
_entity.pdbx_description
1 polymer ?
#
loop_
_entity_poly.entity_id
_entity_poly.type
_entity_poly.pdbx_seq_one_letter_code
_entity_poly.pdbx_strand_id
1 'polypeptide(L)'
;MVESIEGESWYHGLRPKEDVVPLLKDVGDWLVRAIEGNTDERNEVKIDIVLSVMIEAPNKVFNYLLHLNQTTNMWVIASTRHLREFATPLELIEYYEVFKVHYTYCFILQFISFILIKRLKNIGGILC
;
A
#
# COMPACT_ATOMS: atom_id res chain seq x y z
N MET A 1 15.15 -20.39 1.39
CA MET A 1 15.93 -19.16 1.55
C MET A 1 14.88 -18.06 1.59
N VAL A 2 14.66 -17.39 2.72
CA VAL A 2 13.66 -16.32 2.79
C VAL A 2 14.25 -15.15 2.05
N GLU A 3 13.70 -14.81 0.88
CA GLU A 3 14.20 -13.70 0.08
C GLU A 3 13.97 -12.40 0.85
N SER A 4 15.07 -11.80 1.31
CA SER A 4 15.05 -10.57 2.09
C SER A 4 14.91 -9.38 1.14
N ILE A 5 13.95 -8.51 1.41
CA ILE A 5 13.72 -7.27 0.65
C ILE A 5 14.80 -6.21 0.89
N GLU A 6 15.74 -6.44 1.83
CA GLU A 6 16.75 -5.46 2.24
C GLU A 6 17.76 -5.08 1.14
N GLY A 7 17.91 -5.92 0.11
CA GLY A 7 18.79 -5.65 -1.04
C GLY A 7 18.10 -4.93 -2.20
N GLU A 8 16.79 -4.70 -2.10
CA GLU A 8 16.00 -4.22 -3.22
C GLU A 8 16.06 -2.70 -3.36
N SER A 9 16.27 -2.22 -4.59
CA SER A 9 16.41 -0.79 -4.88
C SER A 9 15.17 0.05 -4.54
N TRP A 10 13.99 -0.59 -4.51
CA TRP A 10 12.71 0.01 -4.15
C TRP A 10 12.42 -0.05 -2.64
N TYR A 11 13.28 -0.69 -1.84
CA TYR A 11 13.16 -0.77 -0.39
C TYR A 11 14.05 0.25 0.30
N HIS A 12 13.45 1.11 1.13
CA HIS A 12 14.11 2.26 1.73
C HIS A 12 14.45 2.09 3.21
N GLY A 13 14.25 0.90 3.77
CA GLY A 13 14.47 0.61 5.20
C GLY A 13 13.47 1.32 6.11
N LEU A 14 13.83 1.47 7.39
CA LEU A 14 13.03 2.17 8.40
C LEU A 14 13.01 3.67 8.08
N ARG A 15 11.88 4.18 7.59
CA ARG A 15 11.71 5.61 7.29
C ARG A 15 10.32 6.12 7.62
N PRO A 16 10.23 7.33 8.19
CA PRO A 16 8.95 7.99 8.43
C PRO A 16 8.33 8.48 7.10
N LYS A 17 7.08 8.92 7.18
CA LYS A 17 6.30 9.28 5.98
C LYS A 17 6.84 10.56 5.34
N GLU A 18 7.33 11.48 6.16
CA GLU A 18 7.77 12.82 5.78
C GLU A 18 8.98 12.75 4.83
N ASP A 19 9.83 11.74 5.01
CA ASP A 19 11.05 11.55 4.21
C ASP A 19 10.78 10.92 2.84
N VAL A 20 9.65 10.23 2.69
CA VAL A 20 9.32 9.51 1.44
C VAL A 20 8.44 10.31 0.50
N VAL A 21 7.68 11.27 1.01
CA VAL A 21 6.85 12.16 0.18
C VAL A 21 7.66 12.89 -0.90
N PRO A 22 8.85 13.45 -0.61
CA PRO A 22 9.67 14.12 -1.63
C PRO A 22 10.27 13.18 -2.69
N LEU A 23 10.34 11.87 -2.41
CA LEU A 23 10.89 10.86 -3.32
C LEU A 23 9.88 10.44 -4.38
N LEU A 24 8.59 10.59 -4.09
CA LEU A 24 7.48 10.22 -4.96
C LEU A 24 7.00 11.48 -5.69
N LYS A 25 7.47 11.70 -6.91
CA LYS A 25 7.25 12.96 -7.66
C LYS A 25 6.09 12.84 -8.64
N ASP A 26 6.06 11.73 -9.36
CA ASP A 26 5.13 11.49 -10.45
C ASP A 26 4.03 10.52 -10.03
N VAL A 27 2.85 10.66 -10.64
CA VAL A 27 1.73 9.72 -10.42
C VAL A 27 2.17 8.32 -10.83
N GLY A 28 2.01 7.36 -9.93
CA GLY A 28 2.44 5.98 -10.13
C GLY A 28 3.75 5.63 -9.44
N ASP A 29 4.57 6.62 -9.08
CA ASP A 29 5.78 6.43 -8.27
C ASP A 29 5.45 5.66 -7.00
N TRP A 30 6.34 4.77 -6.62
CA TRP A 30 6.16 3.94 -5.44
C TRP A 30 7.48 3.52 -4.83
N LEU A 31 7.42 3.16 -3.55
CA LEU A 31 8.52 2.57 -2.80
C LEU A 31 7.97 1.79 -1.61
N VAL A 32 8.81 0.94 -1.03
CA VAL A 32 8.51 0.21 0.20
C VAL A 32 9.40 0.72 1.33
N ARG A 33 8.82 0.88 2.51
CA ARG A 33 9.53 1.31 3.72
C ARG A 33 9.05 0.52 4.93
N ALA A 34 9.91 0.41 5.93
CA ALA A 34 9.53 -0.07 7.24
C ALA A 34 9.09 1.11 8.11
N ILE A 35 8.14 0.88 9.01
CA ILE A 35 7.73 1.83 10.05
C ILE A 35 7.71 1.14 11.41
N GLU A 36 7.89 1.93 12.46
CA GLU A 36 7.56 1.48 13.82
C GLU A 36 6.04 1.38 13.91
N GLY A 37 5.55 0.15 14.06
CA GLY A 37 4.17 -0.17 14.32
C GLY A 37 3.82 0.04 15.80
N ASN A 38 2.59 -0.32 16.17
CA ASN A 38 2.19 -0.28 17.57
C ASN A 38 3.01 -1.27 18.39
N THR A 39 3.37 -0.84 19.60
CA THR A 39 3.98 -1.71 20.60
C THR A 39 3.00 -2.81 20.97
N ASP A 40 3.40 -4.07 20.80
CA ASP A 40 2.59 -5.21 21.23
C ASP A 40 2.54 -5.26 22.77
N GLU A 41 1.64 -6.08 23.33
CA GLU A 41 1.44 -6.26 24.79
C GLU A 41 2.72 -6.64 25.56
N ARG A 42 3.76 -7.07 24.84
CA ARG A 42 5.09 -7.45 25.36
C ARG A 42 6.10 -6.30 25.39
N ASN A 43 5.68 -5.06 25.09
CA ASN A 43 6.57 -3.90 24.97
C ASN A 43 7.61 -4.01 23.83
N GLU A 44 7.42 -4.92 22.88
CA GLU A 44 8.28 -5.05 21.71
C GLU A 44 7.81 -4.09 20.60
N VAL A 45 8.74 -3.35 20.01
CA VAL A 45 8.47 -2.50 18.85
C VAL A 45 8.28 -3.40 17.66
N LYS A 46 7.04 -3.52 17.20
CA LYS A 46 6.73 -4.22 15.97
C LYS A 46 7.15 -3.36 14.78
N ILE A 47 7.81 -3.96 13.80
CA ILE A 47 8.11 -3.28 12.54
C ILE A 47 7.04 -3.68 11.53
N ASP A 48 6.30 -2.69 11.02
CA ASP A 48 5.33 -2.87 9.96
C ASP A 48 5.94 -2.43 8.62
N ILE A 49 5.61 -3.15 7.55
CA ILE A 49 6.07 -2.83 6.19
C ILE A 49 4.96 -2.05 5.48
N VAL A 50 5.34 -0.98 4.78
CA VAL A 50 4.41 -0.07 4.10
C VAL A 50 4.83 0.14 2.66
N LEU A 51 3.92 -0.14 1.73
CA LEU A 51 4.01 0.28 0.34
C LEU A 51 3.42 1.69 0.19
N SER A 52 4.25 2.65 -0.19
CA SER A 52 3.88 4.04 -0.42
C SER A 52 3.73 4.29 -1.92
N VAL A 53 2.63 4.88 -2.36
CA VAL A 53 2.33 5.11 -3.78
C VAL A 53 1.79 6.52 -4.01
N MET A 54 2.30 7.24 -5.00
CA MET A 54 1.74 8.51 -5.45
C MET A 54 0.50 8.27 -6.32
N ILE A 55 -0.65 8.78 -5.89
CA ILE A 55 -1.92 8.68 -6.63
C ILE A 55 -2.37 10.05 -7.14
N GLU A 56 -3.04 10.08 -8.29
CA GLU A 56 -3.44 11.32 -8.98
C GLU A 56 -4.55 12.09 -8.24
N ALA A 57 -5.51 11.38 -7.65
CA ALA A 57 -6.73 11.97 -7.10
C ALA A 57 -7.05 11.39 -5.70
N PRO A 58 -6.67 12.07 -4.61
CA PRO A 58 -5.95 13.35 -4.54
C PRO A 58 -4.45 13.16 -4.79
N ASN A 59 -3.77 14.13 -5.43
CA ASN A 59 -2.31 14.17 -5.64
C ASN A 59 -1.55 14.06 -4.31
N LYS A 60 -1.35 12.82 -3.84
CA LYS A 60 -0.99 12.49 -2.47
C LYS A 60 -0.40 11.09 -2.42
N VAL A 61 0.51 10.89 -1.48
CA VAL A 61 1.03 9.57 -1.16
C VAL A 61 0.00 8.76 -0.35
N PHE A 62 -0.46 7.66 -0.93
CA PHE A 62 -1.25 6.63 -0.26
C PHE A 62 -0.32 5.58 0.35
N ASN A 63 -0.65 5.08 1.54
CA ASN A 63 0.17 4.13 2.28
C ASN A 63 -0.63 2.84 2.47
N TYR A 64 -0.11 1.73 1.94
CA TYR A 64 -0.67 0.40 2.08
C TYR A 64 0.17 -0.38 3.08
N LEU A 65 -0.45 -0.81 4.19
CA LEU A 65 0.21 -1.68 5.15
C LEU A 65 0.26 -3.11 4.62
N LEU A 66 1.44 -3.70 4.67
CA LEU A 66 1.68 -5.12 4.45
C LEU A 66 1.68 -5.80 5.82
N HIS A 67 0.83 -6.81 5.96
CA HIS A 67 0.74 -7.59 7.18
C HIS A 67 1.03 -9.05 6.90
N LEU A 68 1.64 -9.70 7.89
CA LEU A 68 1.71 -11.14 7.96
C LEU A 68 0.42 -11.65 8.61
N ASN A 69 -0.37 -12.43 7.87
CA ASN A 69 -1.51 -13.15 8.41
C ASN A 69 -0.99 -14.23 9.35
N GLN A 70 -1.27 -14.10 10.65
CA GLN A 70 -0.76 -15.04 11.67
C GLN A 70 -1.35 -16.45 11.55
N THR A 71 -2.53 -16.59 10.92
CA THR A 71 -3.18 -17.89 10.75
C THR A 71 -2.58 -18.68 9.59
N THR A 72 -2.34 -18.01 8.46
CA THR A 72 -1.84 -18.66 7.24
C THR A 72 -0.34 -18.52 7.06
N ASN A 73 0.31 -17.70 7.89
CA ASN A 73 1.72 -17.32 7.80
C ASN A 73 2.10 -16.78 6.42
N MET A 74 1.18 -16.03 5.80
CA MET A 74 1.34 -15.43 4.48
C MET A 74 1.14 -13.92 4.51
N TRP A 75 1.83 -13.23 3.62
CA TRP A 75 1.82 -11.78 3.46
C TRP A 75 0.61 -11.30 2.66
N VAL A 76 -0.02 -10.22 3.13
CA VAL A 76 -1.19 -9.60 2.51
C VAL A 76 -1.12 -8.08 2.59
N ILE A 77 -1.80 -7.39 1.67
CA ILE A 77 -2.05 -5.94 1.78
C ILE A 77 -3.37 -5.74 2.55
N ALA A 78 -3.33 -5.05 3.70
CA ALA A 78 -4.51 -4.88 4.57
C ALA A 78 -5.70 -4.18 3.91
N SER A 79 -5.45 -3.36 2.89
CA SER A 79 -6.45 -2.45 2.32
C SER A 79 -7.25 -3.06 1.15
N THR A 80 -6.87 -4.24 0.64
CA THR A 80 -7.51 -4.82 -0.56
C THR A 80 -8.67 -5.74 -0.18
N ARG A 81 -9.84 -5.52 -0.80
CA ARG A 81 -11.01 -6.41 -0.68
C ARG A 81 -10.76 -7.80 -1.31
N HIS A 82 -9.77 -7.88 -2.20
CA HIS A 82 -9.23 -9.12 -2.71
C HIS A 82 -7.94 -9.40 -1.95
N LEU A 83 -8.06 -10.21 -0.90
CA LEU A 83 -6.92 -10.68 -0.11
C LEU A 83 -6.25 -11.79 -0.92
N ARG A 84 -5.18 -11.46 -1.62
CA ARG A 84 -4.25 -12.44 -2.16
C ARG A 84 -3.11 -12.59 -1.18
N GLU A 85 -2.84 -13.82 -0.80
CA GLU A 85 -1.82 -14.16 0.19
C GLU A 85 -0.57 -14.66 -0.52
N PHE A 86 0.60 -14.29 0.00
CA PHE A 86 1.91 -14.59 -0.59
C PHE A 86 2.86 -15.18 0.45
N ALA A 87 3.79 -16.04 0.03
CA ALA A 87 4.72 -16.66 0.98
C ALA A 87 5.77 -15.65 1.47
N THR A 88 6.19 -14.74 0.60
CA THR A 88 7.21 -13.72 0.90
C THR A 88 6.68 -12.31 0.60
N PRO A 89 7.22 -11.28 1.28
CA PRO A 89 6.89 -9.90 0.95
C PRO A 89 7.44 -9.51 -0.44
N LEU A 90 8.51 -10.16 -0.89
CA LEU A 90 9.06 -9.96 -2.24
C LEU A 90 8.05 -10.39 -3.32
N GLU A 91 7.53 -11.62 -3.24
CA GLU A 91 6.50 -12.13 -4.17
C GLU A 91 5.26 -11.23 -4.22
N LEU A 92 4.85 -10.72 -3.06
CA LEU A 92 3.73 -9.78 -2.96
C LEU A 92 4.03 -8.51 -3.77
N ILE A 93 5.19 -7.90 -3.57
CA ILE A 93 5.56 -6.65 -4.26
C ILE A 93 5.71 -6.89 -5.76
N GLU A 94 6.42 -7.94 -6.18
CA GLU A 94 6.59 -8.30 -7.60
C GLU A 94 5.24 -8.52 -8.30
N TYR A 95 4.31 -9.21 -7.62
CA TYR A 95 2.97 -9.42 -8.16
C TYR A 95 2.26 -8.09 -8.44
N TYR A 96 2.30 -7.14 -7.49
CA TYR A 96 1.64 -5.84 -7.66
C TYR A 96 2.40 -4.89 -8.58
N GLU A 97 3.72 -5.04 -8.72
CA GLU A 97 4.53 -4.34 -9.72
C GLU A 97 4.10 -4.74 -11.13
N VAL A 98 4.04 -6.04 -11.42
CA VAL A 98 3.58 -6.56 -12.72
C VAL A 98 2.11 -6.21 -12.96
N PHE A 99 1.26 -6.29 -11.92
CA PHE A 99 -0.15 -5.94 -12.03
C PHE A 99 -0.36 -4.44 -12.35
N LYS A 100 0.50 -3.54 -11.84
CA LYS A 100 0.47 -2.11 -12.21
C LYS A 100 0.72 -1.89 -13.71
N VAL A 101 1.56 -2.71 -14.35
CA VAL A 101 1.90 -2.59 -15.78
C VAL A 101 0.73 -2.98 -16.68
N HIS A 102 -0.20 -3.84 -16.22
CA HIS A 102 -1.37 -4.24 -17.02
C HIS A 102 -2.64 -3.45 -16.74
N TYR A 103 -2.77 -2.80 -15.58
CA TYR A 103 -4.02 -2.15 -15.15
C TYR A 103 -3.94 -0.63 -14.97
N THR A 104 -2.88 0.01 -15.48
CA THR A 104 -2.71 1.48 -15.46
C THR A 104 -3.89 2.22 -16.12
N TYR A 105 -4.62 1.58 -17.02
CA TYR A 105 -5.84 2.16 -17.64
C TYR A 105 -7.15 1.86 -16.89
N CYS A 106 -7.23 0.79 -16.11
CA CYS A 106 -8.50 0.38 -15.48
C CYS A 106 -8.64 0.84 -14.03
N PHE A 107 -7.51 0.96 -13.30
CA PHE A 107 -7.54 1.34 -11.89
C PHE A 107 -7.85 2.83 -11.68
N ILE A 108 -7.36 3.72 -12.56
CA ILE A 108 -7.71 5.14 -12.54
C ILE A 108 -9.22 5.32 -12.79
N LEU A 109 -9.79 4.56 -13.74
CA LEU A 109 -11.24 4.60 -14.03
C LEU A 109 -12.09 3.97 -12.92
N GLN A 110 -11.68 2.87 -12.28
CA GLN A 110 -12.44 2.27 -11.18
C GLN A 110 -12.32 3.06 -9.87
N PHE A 111 -11.15 3.61 -9.52
CA PHE A 111 -11.02 4.46 -8.32
C PHE A 111 -11.72 5.80 -8.48
N ILE A 112 -11.66 6.45 -9.66
CA ILE A 112 -12.45 7.65 -9.94
C ILE A 112 -13.94 7.31 -9.91
N SER A 113 -14.39 6.21 -10.52
CA SER A 113 -15.79 5.79 -10.45
C SER A 113 -16.25 5.54 -9.01
N PHE A 114 -15.42 4.91 -8.17
CA PHE A 114 -15.77 4.62 -6.78
C PHE A 114 -15.77 5.87 -5.89
N ILE A 115 -14.84 6.81 -6.09
CA ILE A 115 -14.81 8.11 -5.39
C ILE A 115 -15.97 9.01 -5.85
N LEU A 116 -16.31 9.01 -7.14
CA LEU A 116 -17.44 9.75 -7.70
C LEU A 116 -18.78 9.20 -7.19
N ILE A 117 -18.94 7.86 -7.10
CA ILE A 117 -20.12 7.20 -6.53
C ILE A 117 -20.23 7.47 -5.02
N LYS A 118 -19.11 7.51 -4.27
CA LYS A 118 -19.12 7.85 -2.84
C LYS A 118 -19.42 9.34 -2.59
N ARG A 119 -18.97 10.25 -3.47
CA ARG A 119 -19.34 11.68 -3.39
C ARG A 119 -20.80 11.93 -3.78
N LEU A 120 -21.32 11.26 -4.81
CA LEU A 120 -22.74 11.38 -5.18
C LEU A 120 -23.68 10.87 -4.07
N LYS A 121 -23.32 9.80 -3.35
CA LYS A 121 -24.10 9.32 -2.20
C LYS A 121 -24.06 10.23 -0.96
N ASN A 122 -23.07 11.13 -0.86
CA ASN A 122 -22.94 12.04 0.30
C ASN A 122 -23.52 13.45 0.00
N ILE A 123 -23.83 13.76 -1.25
CA ILE A 123 -24.48 15.02 -1.67
C ILE A 123 -26.01 14.86 -1.75
N GLY A 124 -26.53 13.64 -1.88
CA GLY A 124 -27.97 13.34 -1.80
C GLY A 124 -28.58 13.38 -0.39
N GLY A 125 -27.82 13.78 0.64
CA GLY A 125 -28.29 13.93 2.02
C GLY A 125 -28.67 15.36 2.42
N ILE A 126 -28.67 16.30 1.48
CA ILE A 126 -29.16 17.67 1.69
C ILE A 126 -30.03 18.04 0.48
N LEU A 127 -31.23 17.46 0.41
CA LEU A 127 -32.48 18.15 0.06
C LEU A 127 -33.64 17.14 0.17
N CYS A 128 -34.51 17.42 1.15
CA CYS A 128 -35.89 16.92 1.33
C CYS A 128 -36.09 15.43 1.66
#